data_AF-A0AAD3VZY3-F1
#
_entry.id   AF-A0AAD3VZY3-F1
#
_cell.length_a   1.000
_cell.length_b   1.000
_cell.length_c   1.000
_cell.angle_alpha   90.00
_cell.angle_beta   90.00
_cell.angle_gamma   90.00
#
_symmetry.space_group_name_H-M   'P 1'
#
loop_
_entity.id
_entity.type
_entity.pdbx_description
1 polymer ?
#
loop_
_entity_poly.entity_id
_entity_poly.type
_entity_poly.pdbx_seq_one_letter_code
_entity_poly.pdbx_strand_id
1 'polypeptide(L)'
;MDKTYLHISSWPALYGLVVGTGFMCIHLFMAKGAKLRKGEVSKGLIYTSLLMYLLELPAEEFLYRGAIFVPLLKLVHPLAAILLTSAIFLWLHVKSWNNRFVWIGSFVLGLVCAASVYFTKSIWAAILIHNLNNFGFMTLVNKRNIFKAK
;
A
#
# COMPACT_ATOMS: atom_id res chain seq x y z
N MET A 1 7.68 15.74 10.49
CA MET A 1 7.17 14.37 10.69
C MET A 1 7.48 13.94 12.11
N ASP A 2 6.49 13.41 12.83
CA ASP A 2 6.65 12.97 14.22
C ASP A 2 7.47 11.66 14.26
N LYS A 3 8.66 11.71 14.86
CA LYS A 3 9.60 10.57 14.88
C LYS A 3 9.06 9.38 15.68
N THR A 4 8.07 9.60 16.55
CA THR A 4 7.44 8.52 17.32
C THR A 4 6.80 7.47 16.42
N TYR A 5 6.40 7.81 15.19
CA TYR A 5 5.79 6.88 14.24
C TYR A 5 6.77 6.16 13.32
N LEU A 6 8.08 6.48 13.41
CA LEU A 6 9.12 5.91 12.54
C LEU A 6 9.78 4.67 13.11
N HIS A 7 9.42 4.26 14.32
CA HIS A 7 10.04 3.13 14.97
C HIS A 7 9.66 1.83 14.25
N ILE A 8 10.67 0.97 14.08
CA ILE A 8 10.48 -0.41 13.64
C ILE A 8 10.50 -1.27 14.89
N SER A 9 9.42 -2.01 15.14
CA SER A 9 9.37 -3.02 16.19
C SER A 9 8.70 -4.28 15.67
N SER A 10 8.86 -5.39 16.38
CA SER A 10 8.32 -6.69 15.97
C SER A 10 6.79 -6.68 15.85
N TRP A 11 6.09 -5.94 16.70
CA TRP A 11 4.63 -5.90 16.71
C TRP A 11 4.02 -5.26 15.45
N PRO A 12 4.31 -3.98 15.09
CA PRO A 12 3.83 -3.38 13.84
C PRO A 12 4.27 -4.15 12.59
N ALA A 13 5.47 -4.75 12.62
CA ALA A 13 5.94 -5.58 11.53
C ALA A 13 5.08 -6.84 11.36
N LEU A 14 4.85 -7.60 12.44
CA LEU A 14 3.99 -8.78 12.42
C LEU A 14 2.56 -8.44 12.01
N TYR A 15 1.99 -7.38 12.59
CA TYR A 15 0.66 -6.90 12.24
C TYR A 15 0.57 -6.57 10.74
N GLY A 16 1.53 -5.80 10.23
CA GLY A 16 1.57 -5.40 8.82
C GLY A 16 1.72 -6.58 7.87
N LEU A 17 2.54 -7.57 8.24
CA LEU A 17 2.68 -8.82 7.49
C LEU A 17 1.37 -9.60 7.44
N VAL A 18 0.70 -9.82 8.59
CA VAL A 18 -0.56 -10.58 8.64
C VAL A 18 -1.64 -9.91 7.80
N VAL A 19 -1.87 -8.61 8.00
CA VAL A 19 -2.90 -7.87 7.27
C VAL A 19 -2.55 -7.78 5.78
N GLY A 20 -1.29 -7.47 5.45
CA GLY A 20 -0.82 -7.37 4.07
C GLY A 20 -0.91 -8.70 3.31
N THR A 21 -0.56 -9.81 3.96
CA THR A 21 -0.74 -11.15 3.39
C THR A 21 -2.21 -11.43 3.13
N GLY A 22 -3.12 -10.98 4.01
CA GLY A 22 -4.55 -11.04 3.77
C GLY A 22 -4.97 -10.35 2.46
N PHE A 23 -4.52 -9.11 2.24
CA PHE A 23 -4.75 -8.40 0.97
C PHE A 23 -4.16 -9.14 -0.24
N MET A 24 -2.92 -9.62 -0.12
CA MET A 24 -2.28 -10.41 -1.17
C MET A 24 -3.10 -11.66 -1.52
N CYS A 25 -3.58 -12.40 -0.52
CA CYS A 25 -4.42 -13.58 -0.69
C CYS A 25 -5.76 -13.24 -1.35
N ILE A 26 -6.39 -12.11 -1.01
CA ILE A 26 -7.61 -11.63 -1.66
C ILE A 26 -7.36 -11.44 -3.17
N HIS A 27 -6.27 -10.76 -3.55
CA HIS A 27 -5.94 -10.56 -4.96
C HIS A 27 -5.73 -11.88 -5.71
N LEU A 28 -4.98 -12.81 -5.10
CA LEU A 28 -4.73 -14.13 -5.67
C LEU A 28 -6.03 -14.93 -5.81
N PHE A 29 -6.90 -14.90 -4.80
CA PHE A 29 -8.19 -15.58 -4.83
C PHE A 29 -9.09 -15.02 -5.94
N MET A 30 -9.26 -13.70 -6.00
CA MET A 30 -10.05 -13.02 -7.04
C MET A 30 -9.50 -13.28 -8.45
N ALA A 31 -8.18 -13.39 -8.59
CA ALA A 31 -7.50 -13.66 -9.86
C ALA A 31 -7.47 -15.15 -10.25
N LYS A 32 -7.97 -16.06 -9.39
CA LYS A 32 -7.86 -17.53 -9.53
C LYS A 32 -6.41 -18.03 -9.57
N GLY A 33 -5.56 -17.43 -8.75
CA GLY A 33 -4.14 -17.76 -8.58
C GLY A 33 -3.18 -16.69 -9.11
N ALA A 34 -1.88 -16.94 -8.91
CA ALA A 34 -0.83 -16.09 -9.45
C ALA A 34 -0.72 -16.28 -10.98
N LYS A 35 -0.68 -15.17 -11.72
CA LYS A 35 -0.57 -15.16 -13.19
C LYS A 35 0.87 -15.07 -13.67
N LEU A 36 1.78 -14.57 -12.83
CA LEU A 36 3.21 -14.50 -13.11
C LEU A 36 3.83 -15.90 -13.14
N ARG A 37 4.39 -16.29 -14.29
CA ARG A 37 5.16 -17.54 -14.44
C ARG A 37 6.66 -17.29 -14.36
N LYS A 38 7.44 -18.30 -13.98
CA LYS A 38 8.92 -18.20 -13.88
C LYS A 38 9.58 -17.66 -15.15
N GLY A 39 9.13 -18.11 -16.32
CA GLY A 39 9.67 -17.66 -17.62
C GLY A 39 9.31 -16.22 -18.01
N GLU A 40 8.39 -15.57 -17.30
CA GLU A 40 7.99 -14.18 -17.54
C GLU A 40 8.76 -13.18 -16.65
N VAL A 41 9.60 -13.67 -15.74
CA VAL A 41 10.43 -12.84 -14.87
C VAL A 41 11.57 -12.25 -15.68
N SER A 42 11.40 -10.99 -16.07
CA SER A 42 12.37 -10.21 -16.84
C SER A 42 13.11 -9.21 -15.96
N LYS A 43 14.28 -8.73 -16.42
CA LYS A 43 15.02 -7.63 -15.76
C LYS A 43 14.14 -6.39 -15.56
N GLY A 44 13.31 -6.06 -16.56
CA GLY A 44 12.37 -4.94 -16.46
C GLY A 44 11.33 -5.11 -15.35
N LEU A 45 10.77 -6.32 -15.19
CA LEU A 45 9.85 -6.62 -14.08
C LEU A 45 10.55 -6.49 -12.72
N ILE A 46 11.79 -6.97 -12.62
CA ILE A 46 12.61 -6.86 -11.39
C ILE A 46 12.85 -5.39 -11.06
N TYR A 47 13.32 -4.59 -12.01
CA TYR A 47 13.57 -3.15 -11.78
C TYR A 47 12.29 -2.38 -11.46
N THR A 48 11.18 -2.70 -12.13
CA THR A 48 9.86 -2.16 -11.79
C THR A 48 9.50 -2.48 -10.34
N SER A 49 9.69 -3.74 -9.93
CA SER A 49 9.38 -4.19 -8.57
C SER A 49 10.26 -3.49 -7.53
N LEU A 50 11.57 -3.36 -7.77
CA LEU A 50 12.48 -2.67 -6.86
C LEU A 50 12.09 -1.19 -6.69
N LEU A 51 11.83 -0.49 -7.79
CA LEU A 51 11.42 0.91 -7.76
C LEU A 51 10.08 1.09 -7.03
N MET A 52 9.12 0.21 -7.29
CA MET A 52 7.82 0.26 -6.62
C MET A 52 7.95 0.01 -5.11
N TYR A 53 8.51 -1.14 -4.71
CA TYR A 53 8.43 -1.62 -3.32
C TYR A 53 9.45 -0.99 -2.37
N LEU A 54 10.55 -0.45 -2.89
CA LEU A 54 11.57 0.20 -2.07
C LEU A 54 11.49 1.73 -2.09
N LEU A 55 10.87 2.31 -3.11
CA LEU A 55 10.81 3.77 -3.26
C LEU A 55 9.38 4.30 -3.36
N GLU A 56 8.62 3.94 -4.40
CA GLU A 56 7.30 4.53 -4.69
C GLU A 56 6.32 4.33 -3.53
N LEU A 57 6.05 3.07 -3.15
CA LEU A 57 5.03 2.77 -2.14
C LEU A 57 5.44 3.20 -0.73
N PRO A 58 6.71 3.02 -0.29
CA PRO A 58 7.16 3.65 0.94
C PRO A 58 6.99 5.17 0.92
N ALA A 59 7.41 5.86 -0.15
CA ALA A 59 7.28 7.31 -0.26
C ALA A 59 5.81 7.78 -0.18
N GLU A 60 4.88 7.02 -0.79
CA GLU A 60 3.45 7.26 -0.63
C GLU A 60 3.01 7.18 0.83
N GLU A 61 3.34 6.12 1.57
CA GLU A 61 2.93 6.01 2.98
C GLU A 61 3.62 7.06 3.88
N PHE A 62 4.86 7.44 3.58
CA PHE A 62 5.52 8.58 4.24
C PHE A 62 4.74 9.88 4.02
N LEU A 63 4.22 10.12 2.81
CA LEU A 63 3.39 11.28 2.51
C LEU A 63 2.03 11.20 3.21
N TYR A 64 1.24 10.15 2.93
CA TYR A 64 -0.15 10.10 3.40
C TYR A 64 -0.26 9.80 4.88
N ARG A 65 0.57 8.90 5.43
CA ARG A 65 0.51 8.55 6.86
C ARG A 65 1.41 9.42 7.70
N GLY A 66 2.65 9.61 7.25
CA GLY A 66 3.64 10.40 8.00
C GLY A 66 3.35 11.90 7.96
N ALA A 67 3.20 12.48 6.76
CA ALA A 67 3.12 13.93 6.59
C ALA A 67 1.69 14.49 6.69
N ILE A 68 0.65 13.70 6.37
CA ILE A 68 -0.74 14.16 6.37
C ILE A 68 -1.53 13.60 7.57
N PHE A 69 -1.63 12.28 7.70
CA PHE A 69 -2.47 11.63 8.71
C PHE A 69 -2.01 11.89 10.16
N VAL A 70 -0.72 11.70 10.46
CA VAL A 70 -0.21 11.88 11.82
C VAL A 70 -0.41 13.33 12.33
N PRO A 71 -0.17 14.39 11.53
CA PRO A 71 -0.56 15.74 11.92
C PRO A 71 -2.08 15.92 12.06
N LEU A 72 -2.90 15.35 11.17
CA LEU A 72 -4.36 15.42 11.28
C LEU A 72 -4.89 14.81 12.59
N LEU A 73 -4.26 13.75 13.12
CA LEU A 73 -4.61 13.17 14.42
C LEU A 73 -4.48 14.16 15.59
N LYS A 74 -3.71 15.25 15.43
CA LYS A 74 -3.57 16.31 16.44
C LYS A 74 -4.61 17.43 16.27
N LEU A 75 -5.33 17.45 15.15
CA LEU A 75 -6.24 18.53 14.78
C LEU A 75 -7.72 18.09 14.82
N VAL A 76 -8.00 16.82 14.54
CA VAL A 76 -9.37 16.30 14.43
C VAL A 76 -9.52 14.93 15.09
N HIS A 77 -10.76 14.50 15.27
CA HIS A 77 -11.08 13.17 15.80
C HIS A 77 -10.43 12.05 14.96
N PRO A 78 -9.90 10.96 15.55
CA PRO A 78 -9.18 9.92 14.82
C PRO A 78 -9.93 9.33 13.63
N LEU A 79 -11.24 9.10 13.78
CA LEU A 79 -12.09 8.62 12.68
C LEU A 79 -12.13 9.61 11.51
N ALA A 80 -12.24 10.90 11.78
CA ALA A 80 -12.22 11.93 10.74
C ALA A 80 -10.85 11.99 10.05
N ALA A 81 -9.75 11.91 10.81
CA ALA A 81 -8.40 11.85 10.24
C ALA A 81 -8.22 10.65 9.30
N ILE A 82 -8.71 9.46 9.70
CA ILE A 82 -8.67 8.23 8.90
C ILE A 82 -9.47 8.40 7.61
N LEU A 83 -10.71 8.89 7.69
CA LEU A 83 -11.56 9.09 6.53
C LEU A 83 -10.98 10.11 5.56
N LEU A 84 -10.50 11.26 6.06
CA LEU A 84 -9.94 12.34 5.25
C LEU A 84 -8.66 11.91 4.52
N THR A 85 -7.68 11.31 5.21
CA THR A 85 -6.44 10.85 4.56
C THR A 85 -6.71 9.75 3.53
N SER A 86 -7.71 8.89 3.77
CA SER A 86 -8.10 7.82 2.84
C SER A 86 -8.81 8.37 1.61
N ALA A 87 -9.63 9.41 1.77
CA ALA A 87 -10.26 10.12 0.65
C ALA A 87 -9.23 10.84 -0.23
N ILE A 88 -8.22 11.48 0.37
CA ILE A 88 -7.11 12.10 -0.37
C ILE A 88 -6.32 11.05 -1.17
N PHE A 89 -6.01 9.91 -0.53
CA PHE A 89 -5.33 8.79 -1.19
C PHE A 89 -6.13 8.25 -2.38
N LEU A 90 -7.44 8.03 -2.20
CA LEU A 90 -8.36 7.63 -3.26
C LEU A 90 -8.37 8.64 -4.42
N TRP A 91 -8.47 9.93 -4.13
CA TRP A 91 -8.59 10.97 -5.16
C TRP A 91 -7.41 10.95 -6.14
N LEU A 92 -6.19 10.73 -5.65
CA LEU A 92 -5.01 10.62 -6.52
C LEU A 92 -5.01 9.33 -7.34
N HIS A 93 -5.56 8.24 -6.81
CA HIS A 93 -5.74 7.00 -7.56
C HIS A 93 -6.81 7.12 -8.65
N VAL A 94 -7.89 7.87 -8.41
CA VAL A 94 -8.92 8.15 -9.42
C VAL A 94 -8.33 8.93 -10.61
N LYS A 95 -7.42 9.87 -10.34
CA LYS A 95 -6.75 10.64 -11.39
C LYS A 95 -5.78 9.78 -12.21
N SER A 96 -5.11 8.82 -11.59
CA SER A 96 -4.08 7.98 -12.22
C SER A 96 -4.62 6.72 -12.91
N TRP A 97 -5.76 6.21 -12.45
CA TRP A 97 -6.33 4.94 -12.92
C TRP A 97 -7.77 5.12 -13.36
N ASN A 98 -8.15 4.61 -14.53
CA ASN A 98 -9.55 4.57 -14.96
C ASN A 98 -10.17 3.17 -14.70
N ASN A 99 -10.13 2.70 -13.45
CA ASN A 99 -10.65 1.39 -13.07
C ASN A 99 -11.35 1.44 -11.70
N ARG A 100 -12.67 1.19 -11.70
CA ARG A 100 -13.50 1.25 -10.49
C ARG A 100 -13.06 0.28 -9.39
N PHE A 101 -12.53 -0.88 -9.75
CA PHE A 101 -11.99 -1.84 -8.76
C PHE A 101 -10.74 -1.30 -8.07
N VAL A 102 -9.88 -0.60 -8.82
CA VAL A 102 -8.71 0.09 -8.25
C VAL A 102 -9.16 1.21 -7.33
N TRP A 103 -10.20 1.96 -7.68
CA TRP A 103 -10.72 3.03 -6.81
C TRP A 103 -11.22 2.48 -5.47
N ILE A 104 -12.13 1.50 -5.51
CA ILE A 104 -12.67 0.88 -4.28
C ILE A 104 -11.53 0.27 -3.47
N GLY A 105 -10.62 -0.49 -4.12
CA GLY A 105 -9.46 -1.08 -3.47
C GLY A 105 -8.54 -0.05 -2.83
N SER A 106 -8.31 1.10 -3.50
CA SER A 106 -7.46 2.18 -2.98
C SER A 106 -8.08 2.83 -1.75
N PHE A 107 -9.40 3.04 -1.74
CA PHE A 107 -10.07 3.58 -0.57
C PHE A 107 -10.01 2.62 0.62
N VAL A 108 -10.32 1.34 0.39
CA VAL A 108 -10.25 0.29 1.43
C VAL A 108 -8.82 0.15 1.96
N LEU A 109 -7.81 0.11 1.09
CA LEU A 109 -6.41 0.07 1.48
C LEU A 109 -6.03 1.32 2.28
N GLY A 110 -6.49 2.49 1.85
CA GLY A 110 -6.28 3.76 2.56
C GLY A 110 -6.79 3.72 3.99
N LEU A 111 -8.03 3.24 4.18
CA LEU A 111 -8.66 3.09 5.50
C LEU A 111 -7.85 2.13 6.38
N VAL A 112 -7.49 0.97 5.84
CA VAL A 112 -6.73 -0.04 6.58
C VAL A 112 -5.34 0.47 6.95
N CYS A 113 -4.61 1.08 6.03
CA CYS A 113 -3.29 1.65 6.31
C CYS A 113 -3.36 2.73 7.39
N ALA A 114 -4.30 3.68 7.29
CA ALA A 114 -4.46 4.73 8.30
C ALA A 114 -4.85 4.17 9.68
N ALA A 115 -5.80 3.24 9.74
CA ALA A 115 -6.18 2.56 10.97
C ALA A 115 -4.99 1.78 11.57
N SER A 116 -4.21 1.11 10.73
CA SER A 116 -3.03 0.34 11.14
C SER A 116 -1.97 1.23 11.77
N VAL A 117 -1.68 2.40 11.18
CA VAL A 117 -0.78 3.39 11.79
C VAL A 117 -1.35 3.93 13.11
N TYR A 118 -2.66 4.12 13.19
CA TYR A 118 -3.30 4.58 14.44
C TYR A 118 -3.15 3.58 15.59
N PHE A 119 -3.35 2.28 15.34
CA PHE A 119 -3.28 1.24 16.38
C PHE A 119 -1.85 0.81 16.72
N THR A 120 -1.00 0.68 15.71
CA THR A 120 0.39 0.21 15.90
C THR A 120 1.35 1.34 16.25
N LYS A 121 0.93 2.59 16.06
CA LYS A 121 1.77 3.79 16.18
C LYS A 121 3.02 3.74 15.30
N SER A 122 2.99 3.02 14.18
CA SER A 122 4.13 2.88 13.28
C SER A 122 3.70 2.91 11.82
N ILE A 123 4.39 3.72 11.01
CA ILE A 123 4.13 3.79 9.56
C ILE A 123 4.56 2.51 8.83
N TRP A 124 5.46 1.72 9.43
CA TRP A 124 5.98 0.50 8.82
C TRP A 124 4.91 -0.58 8.67
N ALA A 125 3.90 -0.60 9.56
CA ALA A 125 2.74 -1.46 9.39
C ALA A 125 2.01 -1.16 8.06
N ALA A 126 1.77 0.13 7.77
CA ALA A 126 1.14 0.53 6.52
C ALA A 126 2.01 0.27 5.28
N ILE A 127 3.33 0.51 5.36
CA ILE A 127 4.27 0.21 4.27
C ILE A 127 4.22 -1.28 3.91
N LEU A 128 4.25 -2.18 4.92
CA LEU A 128 4.18 -3.62 4.69
C LEU A 128 2.84 -4.05 4.09
N ILE A 129 1.72 -3.50 4.58
CA ILE A 129 0.38 -3.78 4.04
C ILE A 129 0.28 -3.34 2.58
N HIS A 130 0.70 -2.12 2.27
CA HIS A 130 0.66 -1.57 0.92
C HIS A 130 1.58 -2.34 -0.03
N ASN A 131 2.81 -2.67 0.41
CA ASN A 131 3.73 -3.49 -0.38
C ASN A 131 3.14 -4.86 -0.70
N LEU A 132 2.56 -5.57 0.27
CA LEU A 132 1.98 -6.89 0.03
C LEU A 132 0.69 -6.84 -0.81
N ASN A 133 -0.15 -5.82 -0.60
CA ASN A 133 -1.30 -5.55 -1.47
C ASN A 133 -0.86 -5.41 -2.94
N ASN A 134 0.12 -4.54 -3.19
CA ASN A 134 0.60 -4.29 -4.55
C ASN A 134 1.43 -5.45 -5.09
N PHE A 135 2.13 -6.20 -4.26
CA PHE A 135 2.80 -7.43 -4.70
C PHE A 135 1.80 -8.44 -5.26
N GLY A 136 0.70 -8.68 -4.56
CA GLY A 136 -0.40 -9.50 -5.06
C GLY A 136 -1.01 -8.94 -6.35
N PHE A 137 -1.46 -7.69 -6.32
CA PHE A 137 -2.18 -7.09 -7.46
C PHE A 137 -1.28 -6.78 -8.66
N MET A 138 -0.19 -6.04 -8.46
CA MET A 138 0.63 -5.47 -9.52
C MET A 138 1.66 -6.45 -10.06
N THR A 139 2.32 -7.23 -9.20
CA THR A 139 3.35 -8.18 -9.63
C THR A 139 2.77 -9.54 -9.97
N LEU A 140 2.09 -10.19 -9.03
CA LEU A 140 1.64 -11.58 -9.21
C LEU A 140 0.46 -11.70 -10.18
N VAL A 141 -0.47 -10.74 -10.18
CA VAL A 141 -1.66 -10.77 -11.03
C VAL A 141 -1.48 -9.98 -12.33
N ASN A 142 -1.12 -8.69 -12.25
CA ASN A 142 -1.06 -7.82 -13.44
C ASN A 142 0.29 -7.82 -14.15
N LYS A 143 1.36 -8.37 -13.54
CA LYS A 143 2.70 -8.46 -14.13
C LYS A 143 3.21 -7.10 -14.64
N ARG A 144 2.95 -6.02 -13.89
CA ARG A 144 3.28 -4.66 -14.29
C ARG A 144 4.79 -4.53 -14.52
N ASN A 145 5.17 -4.14 -15.74
CA ASN A 145 6.55 -3.91 -16.12
C ASN A 145 6.64 -2.59 -16.90
N ILE A 146 7.15 -1.55 -16.25
CA ILE A 146 7.25 -0.21 -16.86
C ILE A 146 8.43 -0.08 -17.82
N PHE A 147 9.35 -1.06 -17.81
CA PHE A 147 10.51 -1.12 -18.70
C PHE A 147 10.32 -2.12 -19.85
N LYS A 148 9.11 -2.63 -20.06
CA LYS A 148 8.81 -3.47 -21.23
C LYS A 148 8.84 -2.58 -22.47
N ALA A 149 9.65 -2.94 -23.47
CA ALA A 149 9.57 -2.31 -24.79
C ALA A 149 8.14 -2.46 -25.31
N LYS A 150 7.57 -1.35 -25.81
CA LYS A 150 6.24 -1.34 -26.42
C LYS A 150 6.24 -2.19 -27.68
#